data_AF-A0A7K1JTW3-F1
#
_entry.id   AF-A0A7K1JTW3-F1
#
_cell.length_a   1.000
_cell.length_b   1.000
_cell.length_c   1.000
_cell.angle_alpha   90.00
_cell.angle_beta   90.00
_cell.angle_gamma   90.00
#
_symmetry.space_group_name_H-M   'P 1'
#
loop_
_entity.id
_entity.type
_entity.pdbx_description
1 polymer ?
#
loop_
_entity_poly.entity_id
_entity_poly.type
_entity_poly.pdbx_seq_one_letter_code
_entity_poly.pdbx_strand_id
1 'polypeptide(L)'
;MSADQRGVTVGWSTRELAELAGTSLRTVRHYHDIGLLDEPVRRSNGYKSYGVAHLVRVLQIKRLAGLGLSLQQIAEMDEANENPQEALRAIDTELAATIERLRRIRAEIGQILSSETVTDLPLEFASAAADMDLSDTDRALAYVMSRVLGPSGLKAFIAMFQDQQDRSLDRQFEGLSVDADEQARAELADRMAAQARRLYADHPGMLTSTADAPRGQQFAERTVGQALLDMFNPAQLDVLVRVGAAVRADTR
;
A
#
# COMPACT_ATOMS: atom_id res chain seq x y z
N MET A 1 -73.37 19.99 16.98
CA MET A 1 -73.63 19.09 15.84
C MET A 1 -72.97 19.70 14.62
N SER A 2 -72.06 19.09 13.89
CA SER A 2 -71.52 17.73 13.88
C SER A 2 -70.10 17.85 13.33
N ALA A 3 -69.11 17.31 14.04
CA ALA A 3 -67.72 17.30 13.61
C ALA A 3 -67.48 16.11 12.67
N ASP A 4 -67.01 16.42 11.47
CA ASP A 4 -66.49 15.47 10.50
C ASP A 4 -65.07 15.08 10.90
N GLN A 5 -64.90 13.90 11.49
CA GLN A 5 -63.60 13.27 11.77
C GLN A 5 -63.75 11.75 11.60
N ARG A 6 -63.54 11.25 10.37
CA ARG A 6 -63.30 9.83 10.10
C ARG A 6 -62.06 9.65 9.21
N GLY A 7 -60.90 9.98 9.76
CA GLY A 7 -59.62 9.52 9.23
C GLY A 7 -59.40 8.06 9.63
N VAL A 8 -59.73 7.13 8.75
CA VAL A 8 -59.46 5.70 8.93
C VAL A 8 -57.96 5.47 8.85
N THR A 9 -57.28 5.26 9.98
CA THR A 9 -55.87 4.83 10.01
C THR A 9 -55.76 3.36 9.60
N VAL A 10 -55.81 3.11 8.29
CA VAL A 10 -55.54 1.79 7.70
C VAL A 10 -54.05 1.53 7.86
N GLY A 11 -53.66 0.51 8.63
CA GLY A 11 -52.25 0.11 8.74
C GLY A 11 -51.65 -0.37 7.40
N TRP A 12 -50.41 -0.81 7.43
CA TRP A 12 -49.72 -1.36 6.26
C TRP A 12 -49.83 -2.88 6.19
N SER A 13 -49.81 -3.44 4.99
CA SER A 13 -49.51 -4.85 4.76
C SER A 13 -48.02 -5.14 5.00
N THR A 14 -47.63 -6.42 5.11
CA THR A 14 -46.21 -6.81 5.25
C THR A 14 -45.36 -6.28 4.08
N ARG A 15 -45.91 -6.24 2.86
CA ARG A 15 -45.21 -5.74 1.67
C ARG A 15 -44.96 -4.24 1.77
N GLU A 16 -46.00 -3.47 2.08
CA GLU A 16 -45.89 -2.02 2.24
C GLU A 16 -44.94 -1.66 3.39
N LEU A 17 -44.99 -2.38 4.51
CA LEU A 17 -44.04 -2.19 5.62
C LEU A 17 -42.59 -2.43 5.18
N ALA A 18 -42.35 -3.53 4.46
CA ALA A 18 -41.01 -3.86 3.98
C ALA A 18 -40.49 -2.78 3.02
N GLU A 19 -41.34 -2.29 2.12
CA GLU A 19 -41.02 -1.22 1.17
C GLU A 19 -40.70 0.10 1.90
N LEU A 20 -41.57 0.52 2.83
CA LEU A 20 -41.36 1.72 3.67
C LEU A 20 -40.06 1.65 4.48
N ALA A 21 -39.71 0.49 5.01
CA ALA A 21 -38.48 0.30 5.77
C ALA A 21 -37.24 0.07 4.89
N GLY A 22 -37.41 -0.04 3.57
CA GLY A 22 -36.35 -0.40 2.63
C GLY A 22 -35.70 -1.73 3.00
N THR A 23 -36.51 -2.75 3.27
CA THR A 23 -36.10 -4.12 3.60
C THR A 23 -36.90 -5.14 2.79
N SER A 24 -36.62 -6.43 2.96
CA SER A 24 -37.32 -7.50 2.24
C SER A 24 -38.47 -8.08 3.08
N LEU A 25 -39.49 -8.65 2.42
CA LEU A 25 -40.53 -9.42 3.12
C LEU A 25 -39.92 -10.59 3.90
N ARG A 26 -38.85 -11.19 3.39
CA ARG A 26 -38.12 -12.27 4.07
C ARG A 26 -37.53 -11.77 5.39
N THR A 27 -36.98 -10.57 5.40
CA THR A 27 -36.42 -9.93 6.60
C THR A 27 -37.51 -9.64 7.63
N VAL A 28 -38.65 -9.09 7.22
CA VAL A 28 -39.78 -8.83 8.14
C VAL A 28 -40.31 -10.13 8.75
N ARG A 29 -40.44 -11.20 7.94
CA ARG A 29 -40.81 -12.53 8.45
C ARG A 29 -39.79 -13.06 9.44
N HIS A 30 -38.51 -12.98 9.09
CA HIS A 30 -37.44 -13.43 9.96
C HIS A 30 -37.46 -12.72 11.31
N TYR A 31 -37.71 -11.41 11.35
CA TYR A 31 -37.83 -10.66 12.61
C TYR A 31 -39.02 -11.11 13.46
N HIS A 32 -40.14 -11.50 12.85
CA HIS A 32 -41.22 -12.15 13.60
C HIS A 32 -40.82 -13.53 14.11
N ASP A 33 -40.19 -14.35 13.27
CA ASP A 33 -39.84 -15.74 13.58
C ASP A 33 -38.89 -15.82 14.79
N ILE A 34 -38.02 -14.82 14.97
CA ILE A 34 -37.09 -14.72 16.09
C ILE A 34 -37.57 -13.79 17.22
N GLY A 35 -38.83 -13.32 17.17
CA GLY A 35 -39.44 -12.52 18.24
C GLY A 35 -39.00 -11.05 18.32
N LEU A 36 -38.19 -10.55 17.38
CA LEU A 36 -37.71 -9.15 17.34
C LEU A 36 -38.79 -8.14 16.91
N LEU A 37 -39.85 -8.61 16.27
CA LEU A 37 -40.99 -7.82 15.83
C LEU A 37 -42.29 -8.52 16.21
N ASP A 38 -43.16 -7.85 16.96
CA ASP A 38 -44.46 -8.41 17.36
C ASP A 38 -45.38 -8.66 16.17
N GLU A 39 -46.19 -9.71 16.23
CA GLU A 39 -47.21 -9.95 15.22
C GLU A 39 -48.27 -8.84 15.24
N PRO A 40 -48.59 -8.23 14.08
CA PRO A 40 -49.59 -7.18 14.02
C PRO A 40 -51.00 -7.74 14.18
N VAL A 41 -51.92 -6.86 14.59
CA VAL A 41 -53.34 -7.15 14.60
C VAL A 41 -53.82 -7.53 13.19
N ARG A 42 -54.67 -8.57 13.12
CA ARG A 42 -55.34 -8.94 11.88
C ARG A 42 -56.60 -8.11 11.70
N ARG A 43 -56.82 -7.61 10.48
CA ARG A 43 -58.06 -6.93 10.12
C ARG A 43 -59.22 -7.91 10.05
N SER A 44 -60.44 -7.37 10.00
CA SER A 44 -61.69 -8.13 9.78
C SER A 44 -61.68 -9.01 8.53
N ASN A 45 -60.84 -8.70 7.53
CA ASN A 45 -60.63 -9.51 6.33
C ASN A 45 -59.50 -10.55 6.46
N GLY A 46 -58.94 -10.75 7.64
CA GLY A 46 -57.90 -11.74 7.94
C GLY A 46 -56.46 -11.31 7.66
N TYR A 47 -56.22 -10.16 7.03
CA TYR A 47 -54.88 -9.69 6.66
C TYR A 47 -54.16 -8.98 7.82
N LYS A 48 -52.83 -9.17 7.92
CA LYS A 48 -51.95 -8.47 8.86
C LYS A 48 -51.97 -6.95 8.63
N SER A 49 -52.07 -6.17 9.71
CA SER A 49 -52.11 -4.70 9.67
C SER A 49 -51.08 -4.06 10.59
N TYR A 50 -49.95 -3.67 10.02
CA TYR A 50 -48.84 -3.03 10.73
C TYR A 50 -49.10 -1.54 10.96
N GLY A 51 -48.84 -1.07 12.18
CA GLY A 51 -48.90 0.34 12.54
C GLY A 51 -47.52 1.01 12.59
N VAL A 52 -47.49 2.29 12.94
CA VAL A 52 -46.27 3.12 13.07
C VAL A 52 -45.24 2.48 13.99
N ALA A 53 -45.66 1.90 15.12
CA ALA A 53 -44.76 1.23 16.06
C ALA A 53 -43.94 0.10 15.40
N HIS A 54 -44.55 -0.66 14.49
CA HIS A 54 -43.86 -1.73 13.77
C HIS A 54 -42.84 -1.16 12.79
N LEU A 55 -43.17 -0.08 12.08
CA LEU A 55 -42.23 0.58 11.17
C LEU A 55 -41.03 1.15 11.93
N VAL A 56 -41.27 1.88 13.03
CA VAL A 56 -40.21 2.40 13.89
C VAL A 56 -39.30 1.28 14.37
N ARG A 57 -39.89 0.15 14.79
CA ARG A 57 -39.15 -1.02 15.26
C ARG A 57 -38.27 -1.63 14.17
N VAL A 58 -38.81 -1.84 12.97
CA VAL A 58 -38.02 -2.36 11.83
C VAL A 58 -36.87 -1.42 11.48
N LEU A 59 -37.09 -0.11 11.50
CA LEU A 59 -36.04 0.89 11.25
C LEU A 59 -34.96 0.90 12.35
N GLN A 60 -35.33 0.70 13.61
CA GLN A 60 -34.38 0.56 14.72
C GLN A 60 -33.51 -0.69 14.57
N ILE A 61 -34.11 -1.86 14.33
CA ILE A 61 -33.39 -3.12 14.11
C ILE A 61 -32.42 -2.96 12.94
N LYS A 62 -32.88 -2.38 11.81
CA LYS A 62 -32.05 -2.14 10.64
C LYS A 62 -30.87 -1.22 10.93
N ARG A 63 -31.07 -0.16 11.72
CA ARG A 63 -29.99 0.76 12.11
C ARG A 63 -28.94 0.04 12.95
N LEU A 64 -29.35 -0.71 13.98
CA LEU A 64 -28.44 -1.46 14.85
C LEU A 64 -27.69 -2.55 14.08
N ALA A 65 -28.39 -3.32 13.26
CA ALA A 65 -27.76 -4.31 12.39
C ALA A 65 -26.76 -3.66 11.41
N GLY A 66 -27.07 -2.48 10.89
CA GLY A 66 -26.16 -1.69 10.04
C GLY A 66 -24.90 -1.18 10.78
N LEU A 67 -24.93 -1.10 12.11
CA LEU A 67 -23.78 -0.79 12.96
C LEU A 67 -22.97 -2.04 13.34
N GLY A 68 -23.38 -3.23 12.88
CA GLY A 68 -22.68 -4.49 13.12
C GLY A 68 -23.23 -5.33 14.27
N LEU A 69 -24.32 -4.91 14.94
CA LEU A 69 -24.97 -5.75 15.94
C LEU A 69 -25.64 -6.96 15.29
N SER A 70 -25.44 -8.13 15.88
CA SER A 70 -26.21 -9.32 15.52
C SER A 70 -27.67 -9.18 15.99
N LEU A 71 -28.59 -9.87 15.31
CA LEU A 71 -30.01 -9.89 15.68
C LEU A 71 -30.24 -10.45 17.10
N GLN A 72 -29.38 -11.36 17.54
CA GLN A 72 -29.41 -11.91 18.89
C GLN A 72 -29.08 -10.85 19.94
N GLN A 73 -28.01 -10.08 19.73
CA GLN A 73 -27.63 -8.98 20.63
C GLN A 73 -28.75 -7.92 20.71
N ILE A 74 -29.42 -7.62 19.60
CA ILE A 74 -30.55 -6.68 19.59
C ILE A 74 -31.70 -7.22 20.46
N ALA A 75 -32.01 -8.52 20.39
CA ALA A 75 -33.06 -9.13 21.20
C ALA A 75 -32.72 -9.14 22.70
N GLU A 76 -31.47 -9.48 23.05
CA GLU A 76 -30.97 -9.46 24.44
C GLU A 76 -31.07 -8.06 25.07
N MET A 77 -30.77 -7.00 24.29
CA MET A 77 -30.93 -5.61 24.74
C MET A 77 -32.39 -5.25 25.07
N ASP A 78 -33.34 -5.73 24.27
CA ASP A 78 -34.77 -5.47 24.50
C ASP A 78 -35.27 -6.21 25.74
N GLU A 79 -34.84 -7.46 25.94
CA GLU A 79 -35.21 -8.29 27.09
C GLU A 79 -34.66 -7.74 28.41
N ALA A 80 -33.42 -7.26 28.40
CA ALA A 80 -32.77 -6.69 29.57
C ALA A 80 -33.30 -5.30 29.95
N ASN A 81 -34.16 -4.70 29.11
CA ASN A 81 -34.60 -3.30 29.19
C ASN A 81 -33.39 -2.35 29.36
N GLU A 82 -32.25 -2.76 28.80
CA GLU A 82 -31.00 -2.02 28.86
C GLU A 82 -31.14 -0.74 28.05
N ASN A 83 -30.52 0.34 28.53
CA ASN A 83 -30.52 1.58 27.78
C ASN A 83 -29.78 1.33 26.46
N PRO A 84 -30.41 1.49 25.28
CA PRO A 84 -29.76 1.26 23.99
C PRO A 84 -28.48 2.08 23.81
N GLN A 85 -28.35 3.19 24.55
CA GLN A 85 -27.13 4.00 24.59
C GLN A 85 -25.94 3.27 25.24
N GLU A 86 -26.16 2.39 26.22
CA GLU A 86 -25.09 1.66 26.90
C GLU A 86 -24.50 0.57 26.00
N ALA A 87 -25.35 -0.21 25.33
CA ALA A 87 -24.89 -1.18 24.33
C ALA A 87 -24.15 -0.48 23.17
N LEU A 88 -24.65 0.66 22.68
CA LEU A 88 -23.97 1.46 21.67
C LEU A 88 -22.61 1.99 22.15
N ARG A 89 -22.49 2.41 23.42
CA ARG A 89 -21.19 2.80 24.01
C ARG A 89 -20.23 1.63 24.14
N ALA A 90 -20.71 0.44 24.48
CA ALA A 90 -19.87 -0.76 24.54
C ALA A 90 -19.28 -1.09 23.17
N ILE A 91 -20.11 -1.03 22.11
CA ILE A 91 -19.68 -1.25 20.73
C ILE A 91 -18.72 -0.17 20.26
N ASP A 92 -18.99 1.11 20.55
CA ASP A 92 -18.09 2.21 20.23
C ASP A 92 -16.72 2.02 20.90
N THR A 93 -16.71 1.56 22.15
CA THR A 93 -15.48 1.24 22.88
C THR A 93 -14.70 0.09 22.24
N GLU A 94 -15.39 -0.99 21.85
CA GLU A 94 -14.78 -2.13 21.17
C GLU A 94 -14.24 -1.75 19.78
N LEU A 95 -14.98 -0.94 19.02
CA LEU A 95 -14.56 -0.41 17.73
C LEU A 95 -13.34 0.50 17.88
N ALA A 96 -13.33 1.39 18.88
CA ALA A 96 -12.19 2.24 19.18
C ALA A 96 -10.95 1.39 19.50
N ALA A 97 -11.09 0.36 20.35
CA ALA A 97 -9.99 -0.57 20.66
C ALA A 97 -9.51 -1.33 19.42
N THR A 98 -10.43 -1.74 18.54
CA THR A 98 -10.12 -2.40 17.27
C THR A 98 -9.38 -1.47 16.31
N ILE A 99 -9.83 -0.22 16.18
CA ILE A 99 -9.18 0.81 15.37
C ILE A 99 -7.76 1.06 15.88
N GLU A 100 -7.57 1.19 17.19
CA GLU A 100 -6.24 1.38 17.78
C GLU A 100 -5.33 0.16 17.57
N ARG A 101 -5.88 -1.06 17.65
CA ARG A 101 -5.13 -2.27 17.28
C ARG A 101 -4.73 -2.27 15.81
N LEU A 102 -5.65 -1.95 14.90
CA LEU A 102 -5.37 -1.89 13.46
C LEU A 102 -4.38 -0.77 13.11
N ARG A 103 -4.46 0.39 13.78
CA ARG A 103 -3.48 1.48 13.65
C ARG A 103 -2.09 1.03 14.09
N ARG A 104 -1.97 0.34 15.23
CA ARG A 104 -0.70 -0.23 15.69
C ARG A 104 -0.13 -1.24 14.69
N ILE A 105 -0.94 -2.19 14.22
CA ILE A 105 -0.51 -3.16 13.20
C ILE A 105 -0.06 -2.46 11.92
N ARG A 106 -0.80 -1.45 11.45
CA ARG A 106 -0.41 -0.66 10.28
C ARG A 106 0.90 0.09 10.50
N ALA A 107 1.13 0.62 11.70
CA ALA A 107 2.37 1.27 12.06
C ALA A 107 3.54 0.28 12.12
N GLU A 108 3.32 -0.94 12.63
CA GLU A 108 4.32 -2.02 12.65
C GLU A 108 4.65 -2.51 11.24
N ILE A 109 3.64 -2.70 10.38
CA ILE A 109 3.86 -2.97 8.94
C ILE A 109 4.63 -1.83 8.31
N GLY A 110 4.23 -0.58 8.58
CA GLY A 110 4.96 0.60 8.13
C GLY A 110 6.41 0.59 8.59
N GLN A 111 6.68 0.15 9.82
CA GLN A 111 8.03 -0.01 10.36
C GLN A 111 8.79 -1.16 9.72
N ILE A 112 8.16 -2.30 9.38
CA ILE A 112 8.82 -3.42 8.70
C ILE A 112 9.18 -3.02 7.27
N LEU A 113 8.23 -2.44 6.54
CA LEU A 113 8.46 -1.90 5.20
C LEU A 113 9.45 -0.72 5.22
N SER A 114 9.47 0.08 6.29
CA SER A 114 10.48 1.11 6.50
C SER A 114 11.81 0.57 7.01
N SER A 115 11.85 -0.60 7.64
CA SER A 115 13.09 -1.24 8.11
C SER A 115 13.80 -1.95 6.97
N GLU A 116 13.06 -2.35 5.93
CA GLU A 116 13.60 -2.58 4.59
C GLU A 116 14.14 -1.29 3.94
N THR A 117 13.84 -0.08 4.43
CA THR A 117 14.22 1.18 3.75
C THR A 117 14.94 2.26 4.59
N VAL A 118 15.21 1.99 5.87
CA VAL A 118 16.07 2.81 6.76
C VAL A 118 17.37 2.06 7.10
N THR A 119 17.47 0.79 6.67
CA THR A 119 18.70 -0.02 6.67
C THR A 119 19.10 -0.29 5.22
N ASP A 120 19.18 0.75 4.40
CA ASP A 120 19.13 0.61 2.94
C ASP A 120 20.47 0.79 2.23
N LEU A 121 21.52 1.06 3.01
CA LEU A 121 22.87 1.00 2.52
C LEU A 121 23.75 0.23 3.52
N PRO A 122 24.77 -0.50 3.03
CA PRO A 122 25.82 -1.06 3.87
C PRO A 122 26.45 0.03 4.76
N LEU A 123 26.87 -0.33 5.98
CA LEU A 123 27.40 0.62 6.98
C LEU A 123 28.54 1.48 6.43
N GLU A 124 29.31 0.93 5.49
CA GLU A 124 30.40 1.58 4.78
C GLU A 124 29.96 2.84 3.99
N PHE A 125 28.67 2.93 3.65
CA PHE A 125 28.08 4.06 2.92
C PHE A 125 27.31 5.02 3.83
N ALA A 126 27.24 4.78 5.14
CA ALA A 126 26.44 5.60 6.06
C ALA A 126 26.86 7.09 6.04
N SER A 127 28.15 7.39 5.82
CA SER A 127 28.65 8.76 5.65
C SER A 127 28.36 9.36 4.28
N ALA A 128 28.14 8.54 3.25
CA ALA A 128 27.76 8.99 1.91
C ALA A 128 26.25 9.24 1.79
N ALA A 129 25.43 8.51 2.55
CA ALA A 129 23.97 8.54 2.45
C ALA A 129 23.31 9.76 3.11
N ALA A 130 24.01 10.47 4.00
CA ALA A 130 23.40 11.50 4.86
C ALA A 130 22.80 12.70 4.09
N ASP A 131 23.25 12.96 2.86
CA ASP A 131 22.84 14.11 2.04
C ASP A 131 22.31 13.73 0.64
N MET A 132 22.03 12.45 0.37
CA MET A 132 21.76 11.97 -0.99
C MET A 132 20.34 11.44 -1.22
N ASP A 133 19.74 11.86 -2.35
CA ASP A 133 18.49 11.32 -2.91
C ASP A 133 18.80 10.09 -3.78
N LEU A 134 18.91 8.92 -3.14
CA LEU A 134 19.30 7.65 -3.78
C LEU A 134 18.09 6.84 -4.23
N SER A 135 18.11 6.38 -5.48
CA SER A 135 17.12 5.48 -6.05
C SER A 135 17.19 4.08 -5.43
N ASP A 136 16.15 3.28 -5.61
CA ASP A 136 16.14 1.86 -5.21
C ASP A 136 17.25 1.07 -5.92
N THR A 137 17.53 1.43 -7.17
CA THR A 137 18.61 0.85 -7.99
C THR A 137 19.99 1.17 -7.40
N ASP A 138 20.22 2.41 -6.98
CA ASP A 138 21.47 2.84 -6.34
C ASP A 138 21.73 2.06 -5.04
N ARG A 139 20.68 1.86 -4.23
CA ARG A 139 20.73 1.13 -2.96
C ARG A 139 21.04 -0.35 -3.17
N ALA A 140 20.33 -0.99 -4.11
CA ALA A 140 20.59 -2.37 -4.49
C ALA A 140 22.02 -2.56 -5.01
N LEU A 141 22.52 -1.63 -5.83
CA LEU A 141 23.88 -1.67 -6.35
C LEU A 141 24.93 -1.50 -5.23
N ALA A 142 24.71 -0.58 -4.28
CA ALA A 142 25.58 -0.41 -3.12
C ALA A 142 25.71 -1.70 -2.30
N TYR A 143 24.61 -2.43 -2.11
CA TYR A 143 24.64 -3.74 -1.45
C TYR A 143 25.47 -4.77 -2.20
N VAL A 144 25.23 -4.93 -3.50
CA VAL A 144 25.99 -5.87 -4.33
C VAL A 144 27.48 -5.54 -4.26
N MET A 145 27.83 -4.26 -4.40
CA MET A 145 29.22 -3.81 -4.40
C MET A 145 29.91 -4.01 -3.04
N SER A 146 29.21 -3.82 -1.92
CA SER A 146 29.77 -4.10 -0.58
C SER A 146 30.12 -5.58 -0.35
N ARG A 147 29.44 -6.49 -1.05
CA ARG A 147 29.67 -7.93 -0.93
C ARG A 147 30.70 -8.46 -1.92
N VAL A 148 30.90 -7.75 -3.02
CA VAL A 148 31.68 -8.21 -4.17
C VAL A 148 33.08 -7.60 -4.20
N LEU A 149 33.19 -6.31 -3.89
CA LEU A 149 34.46 -5.58 -3.98
C LEU A 149 35.36 -5.86 -2.77
N GLY A 150 36.67 -5.74 -2.99
CA GLY A 150 37.66 -5.71 -1.90
C GLY A 150 37.75 -4.32 -1.25
N PRO A 151 38.54 -4.16 -0.18
CA PRO A 151 38.63 -2.91 0.56
C PRO A 151 39.01 -1.70 -0.31
N SER A 152 39.90 -1.90 -1.29
CA SER A 152 40.37 -0.82 -2.17
C SER A 152 39.32 -0.45 -3.22
N GLY A 153 38.68 -1.47 -3.80
CA GLY A 153 37.56 -1.28 -4.72
C GLY A 153 36.36 -0.60 -4.07
N LEU A 154 35.97 -1.05 -2.88
CA LEU A 154 34.85 -0.48 -2.14
C LEU A 154 35.11 0.98 -1.76
N LYS A 155 36.33 1.31 -1.33
CA LYS A 155 36.72 2.70 -1.05
C LYS A 155 36.62 3.59 -2.30
N ALA A 156 37.09 3.12 -3.45
CA ALA A 156 36.99 3.85 -4.71
C ALA A 156 35.52 4.05 -5.13
N PHE A 157 34.69 3.03 -4.94
CA PHE A 157 33.25 3.09 -5.22
C PHE A 157 32.52 4.10 -4.33
N ILE A 158 32.81 4.11 -3.01
CA ILE A 158 32.23 5.09 -2.08
C ILE A 158 32.68 6.52 -2.41
N ALA A 159 33.96 6.72 -2.75
CA ALA A 159 34.48 8.03 -3.12
C ALA A 159 33.81 8.59 -4.38
N MET A 160 33.65 7.75 -5.41
CA MET A 160 32.88 8.09 -6.61
C MET A 160 31.44 8.48 -6.26
N PHE A 161 30.80 7.69 -5.39
CA PHE A 161 29.42 7.90 -5.00
C PHE A 161 29.20 9.23 -4.26
N GLN A 162 30.18 9.66 -3.46
CA GLN A 162 30.14 10.94 -2.72
C GLN A 162 30.40 12.16 -3.61
N ASP A 163 31.22 12.01 -4.65
CA ASP A 163 31.65 13.11 -5.52
C ASP A 163 30.63 13.44 -6.63
N GLN A 164 29.62 12.57 -6.80
CA GLN A 164 28.59 12.72 -7.82
C GLN A 164 27.53 13.75 -7.40
N GLN A 165 27.84 15.04 -7.62
CA GLN A 165 27.01 16.18 -7.25
C GLN A 165 25.76 16.39 -8.14
N ASP A 166 25.80 15.93 -9.40
CA ASP A 166 24.68 16.03 -10.35
C ASP A 166 24.22 14.64 -10.81
N ARG A 167 23.10 14.18 -10.25
CA ARG A 167 22.44 12.91 -10.60
C ARG A 167 21.34 13.05 -11.65
N SER A 168 21.23 14.20 -12.33
CA SER A 168 20.21 14.41 -13.36
C SER A 168 20.37 13.46 -14.55
N LEU A 169 21.62 13.08 -14.87
CA LEU A 169 21.96 12.09 -15.89
C LEU A 169 21.59 10.67 -15.47
N ASP A 170 21.87 10.29 -14.21
CA ASP A 170 21.51 8.97 -13.68
C ASP A 170 19.99 8.79 -13.69
N ARG A 171 19.22 9.80 -13.29
CA ARG A 171 17.74 9.75 -13.37
C ARG A 171 17.22 9.65 -14.80
N GLN A 172 17.86 10.32 -15.77
CA GLN A 172 17.52 10.18 -17.20
C GLN A 172 17.79 8.75 -17.69
N PHE A 173 18.88 8.15 -17.22
CA PHE A 173 19.21 6.76 -17.52
C PHE A 173 18.24 5.78 -16.88
N GLU A 174 17.90 5.94 -15.60
CA GLU A 174 16.91 5.11 -14.90
C GLU A 174 15.52 5.21 -15.53
N GLY A 175 15.14 6.40 -16.02
CA GLY A 175 13.88 6.64 -16.72
C GLY A 175 13.84 6.21 -18.19
N LEU A 176 14.95 5.66 -18.73
CA LEU A 176 15.03 5.26 -20.13
C LEU A 176 14.10 4.07 -20.41
N SER A 177 13.11 4.28 -21.28
CA SER A 177 12.16 3.23 -21.69
C SER A 177 12.87 2.07 -22.39
N VAL A 178 12.34 0.85 -22.23
CA VAL A 178 12.77 -0.34 -22.98
C VAL A 178 12.65 -0.16 -24.50
N ASP A 179 11.70 0.65 -24.95
CA ASP A 179 11.45 0.94 -26.36
C ASP A 179 12.13 2.23 -26.85
N ALA A 180 13.07 2.78 -26.08
CA ALA A 180 13.80 3.98 -26.48
C ALA A 180 14.47 3.79 -27.84
N ASP A 181 14.46 4.81 -28.69
CA ASP A 181 15.05 4.71 -30.03
C ASP A 181 16.58 4.76 -30.00
N GLU A 182 17.21 4.44 -31.14
CA GLU A 182 18.66 4.40 -31.27
C GLU A 182 19.32 5.77 -31.01
N GLN A 183 18.66 6.86 -31.39
CA GLN A 183 19.19 8.20 -31.21
C GLN A 183 19.23 8.56 -29.72
N ALA A 184 18.15 8.32 -28.98
CA ALA A 184 18.07 8.56 -27.56
C ALA A 184 19.09 7.73 -26.77
N ARG A 185 19.27 6.45 -27.13
CA ARG A 185 20.31 5.60 -26.50
C ARG A 185 21.72 6.12 -26.79
N ALA A 186 22.01 6.49 -28.04
CA ALA A 186 23.33 6.99 -28.43
C ALA A 186 23.68 8.32 -27.74
N GLU A 187 22.76 9.29 -27.75
CA GLU A 187 22.96 10.61 -27.11
C GLU A 187 23.17 10.48 -25.60
N LEU A 188 22.41 9.61 -24.94
CA LEU A 188 22.58 9.35 -23.52
C LEU A 188 23.92 8.66 -23.22
N ALA A 189 24.31 7.67 -24.03
CA ALA A 189 25.60 7.00 -23.88
C ALA A 189 26.78 7.95 -24.04
N ASP A 190 26.75 8.89 -24.98
CA ASP A 190 27.82 9.88 -25.16
C ASP A 190 27.96 10.80 -23.94
N ARG A 191 26.83 11.28 -23.41
CA ARG A 191 26.80 12.13 -22.21
C ARG A 191 27.31 11.38 -20.98
N MET A 192 26.84 10.15 -20.77
CA MET A 192 27.29 9.30 -19.66
C MET A 192 28.77 8.91 -19.82
N ALA A 193 29.27 8.68 -21.03
CA ALA A 193 30.68 8.40 -21.26
C ALA A 193 31.56 9.61 -20.92
N ALA A 194 31.14 10.83 -21.25
CA ALA A 194 31.85 12.05 -20.83
C ALA A 194 31.90 12.20 -19.30
N GLN A 195 30.78 11.92 -18.62
CA GLN A 195 30.72 11.93 -17.15
C GLN A 195 31.61 10.83 -16.54
N ALA A 196 31.50 9.60 -17.03
CA ALA A 196 32.28 8.46 -16.55
C ALA A 196 33.79 8.68 -16.71
N ARG A 197 34.24 9.29 -17.81
CA ARG A 197 35.65 9.68 -18.00
C ARG A 197 36.14 10.63 -16.91
N ARG A 198 35.34 11.67 -16.59
CA ARG A 198 35.68 12.62 -15.53
C ARG A 198 35.75 11.91 -14.18
N LEU A 199 34.73 11.10 -13.86
CA LEU A 199 34.68 10.33 -12.63
C LEU A 199 35.88 9.37 -12.48
N TYR A 200 36.30 8.69 -13.55
CA TYR A 200 37.46 7.81 -13.48
C TYR A 200 38.80 8.55 -13.45
N ALA A 201 38.89 9.76 -14.01
CA ALA A 201 40.06 10.61 -13.85
C ALA A 201 40.23 11.06 -12.39
N ASP A 202 39.12 11.39 -11.72
CA ASP A 202 39.09 11.81 -10.31
C ASP A 202 39.24 10.60 -9.36
N HIS A 203 38.77 9.41 -9.77
CA HIS A 203 38.77 8.17 -8.98
C HIS A 203 39.41 6.98 -9.74
N PRO A 204 40.74 7.00 -10.02
CA PRO A 204 41.39 6.00 -10.86
C PRO A 204 41.31 4.57 -10.33
N GLY A 205 41.10 4.40 -9.02
CA GLY A 205 40.90 3.09 -8.39
C GLY A 205 39.65 2.33 -8.87
N MET A 206 38.69 3.01 -9.51
CA MET A 206 37.50 2.37 -10.07
C MET A 206 37.82 1.41 -11.23
N LEU A 207 38.84 1.71 -12.03
CA LEU A 207 39.28 0.86 -13.16
C LEU A 207 39.82 -0.50 -12.69
N THR A 208 40.32 -0.56 -11.46
CA THR A 208 40.86 -1.77 -10.83
C THR A 208 40.02 -2.20 -9.63
N SER A 209 38.76 -1.77 -9.54
CA SER A 209 37.91 -1.97 -8.37
C SER A 209 37.64 -3.44 -8.02
N THR A 210 37.73 -4.35 -8.99
CA THR A 210 37.56 -5.80 -8.79
C THR A 210 38.88 -6.54 -8.54
N ALA A 211 40.03 -5.87 -8.65
CA ALA A 211 41.35 -6.51 -8.62
C ALA A 211 41.67 -7.14 -7.25
N ASP A 212 41.17 -6.57 -6.15
CA ASP A 212 41.37 -7.05 -4.78
C ASP A 212 40.14 -7.80 -4.23
N ALA A 213 39.22 -8.22 -5.09
CA ALA A 213 37.98 -8.89 -4.68
C ALA A 213 38.26 -10.18 -3.87
N PRO A 214 37.63 -10.39 -2.69
CA PRO A 214 37.95 -11.50 -1.79
C PRO A 214 37.74 -12.90 -2.40
N ARG A 215 36.84 -13.01 -3.38
CA ARG A 215 36.53 -14.26 -4.11
C ARG A 215 37.16 -14.33 -5.51
N GLY A 216 38.10 -13.42 -5.79
CA GLY A 216 38.78 -13.30 -7.07
C GLY A 216 38.04 -12.40 -8.07
N GLN A 217 38.83 -11.77 -8.96
CA GLN A 217 38.36 -10.78 -9.93
C GLN A 217 37.25 -11.31 -10.85
N GLN A 218 37.41 -12.52 -11.40
CA GLN A 218 36.43 -13.10 -12.33
C GLN A 218 35.06 -13.35 -11.68
N PHE A 219 35.05 -13.75 -10.41
CA PHE A 219 33.81 -13.92 -9.65
C PHE A 219 33.11 -12.57 -9.44
N ALA A 220 33.89 -11.53 -9.13
CA ALA A 220 33.38 -10.19 -8.94
C ALA A 220 32.77 -9.62 -10.21
N GLU A 221 33.50 -9.67 -11.33
CA GLU A 221 33.03 -9.20 -12.63
C GLU A 221 31.74 -9.91 -13.07
N ARG A 222 31.66 -11.24 -12.89
CA ARG A 222 30.46 -12.01 -13.21
C ARG A 222 29.27 -11.61 -12.33
N THR A 223 29.49 -11.40 -11.03
CA THR A 223 28.43 -11.05 -10.08
C THR A 223 27.89 -9.65 -10.35
N VAL A 224 28.77 -8.69 -10.60
CA VAL A 224 28.38 -7.34 -11.03
C VAL A 224 27.62 -7.41 -12.36
N GLY A 225 28.13 -8.15 -13.35
CA GLY A 225 27.46 -8.31 -14.64
C GLY A 225 26.06 -8.90 -14.52
N GLN A 226 25.88 -9.92 -13.67
CA GLN A 226 24.55 -10.51 -13.43
C GLN A 226 23.60 -9.52 -12.74
N ALA A 227 24.08 -8.79 -11.73
CA ALA A 227 23.27 -7.77 -11.06
C ALA A 227 22.81 -6.69 -12.05
N LEU A 228 23.70 -6.21 -12.93
CA LEU A 228 23.32 -5.25 -13.96
C LEU A 228 22.24 -5.82 -14.90
N LEU A 229 22.35 -7.09 -15.33
CA LEU A 229 21.36 -7.73 -16.20
C LEU A 229 19.98 -7.86 -15.54
N ASP A 230 19.94 -8.11 -14.23
CA ASP A 230 18.69 -8.28 -13.49
C ASP A 230 18.05 -6.91 -13.14
N MET A 231 18.87 -5.86 -12.99
CA MET A 231 18.43 -4.53 -12.55
C MET A 231 18.04 -3.60 -13.70
N PHE A 232 18.62 -3.77 -14.89
CA PHE A 232 18.46 -2.82 -16.01
C PHE A 232 17.72 -3.45 -17.20
N ASN A 233 16.93 -2.62 -17.88
CA ASN A 233 16.25 -3.04 -19.10
C ASN A 233 17.23 -3.12 -20.30
N PRO A 234 16.85 -3.77 -21.42
CA PRO A 234 17.72 -3.90 -22.59
C PRO A 234 18.28 -2.59 -23.16
N ALA A 235 17.50 -1.50 -23.16
CA ALA A 235 17.94 -0.20 -23.66
C ALA A 235 18.99 0.43 -22.73
N GLN A 236 18.80 0.31 -21.43
CA GLN A 236 19.77 0.75 -20.41
C GLN A 236 21.07 -0.06 -20.49
N LEU A 237 20.97 -1.38 -20.67
CA LEU A 237 22.14 -2.25 -20.85
C LEU A 237 22.96 -1.87 -22.09
N ASP A 238 22.31 -1.57 -23.22
CA ASP A 238 22.99 -1.08 -24.43
C ASP A 238 23.78 0.21 -24.17
N VAL A 239 23.17 1.16 -23.45
CA VAL A 239 23.84 2.40 -23.04
C VAL A 239 25.08 2.12 -22.17
N LEU A 240 24.97 1.26 -21.15
CA LEU A 240 26.10 0.91 -20.28
C LEU A 240 27.25 0.23 -21.05
N VAL A 241 26.93 -0.64 -22.02
CA VAL A 241 27.92 -1.29 -22.87
C VAL A 241 28.68 -0.26 -23.70
N ARG A 242 27.99 0.71 -24.29
CA ARG A 242 28.59 1.81 -25.07
C ARG A 242 29.48 2.71 -24.22
N VAL A 243 29.01 3.09 -23.03
CA VAL A 243 29.81 3.85 -22.06
C VAL A 243 31.09 3.11 -21.70
N GLY A 244 30.98 1.82 -21.37
CA GLY A 244 32.14 0.99 -21.03
C GLY A 244 33.12 0.80 -22.19
N ALA A 245 32.66 0.79 -23.45
CA ALA A 245 33.51 0.75 -24.63
C ALA A 245 34.23 2.09 -24.85
N ALA A 246 33.51 3.21 -24.71
CA ALA A 246 34.04 4.56 -24.88
C ALA A 246 35.13 4.90 -23.86
N VAL A 247 34.97 4.49 -22.60
CA VAL A 247 35.99 4.68 -21.56
C VAL A 247 37.25 3.86 -21.85
N ARG A 248 37.10 2.58 -22.23
CA ARG A 248 38.25 1.69 -22.51
C ARG A 248 39.06 2.11 -23.72
N ALA A 249 38.44 2.76 -24.71
CA ALA A 249 39.12 3.24 -25.91
C ALA A 249 40.16 4.35 -25.59
N ASP A 250 39.91 5.18 -24.58
CA ASP A 250 40.81 6.27 -24.17
C ASP A 250 41.89 5.84 -23.16
N THR A 251 41.76 4.65 -22.56
CA THR A 251 42.73 4.14 -21.57
C THR A 251 43.87 3.33 -22.20
N ARG A 252 43.90 3.23 -23.55
CA ARG A 252 44.95 2.57 -24.34
C ARG A 252 45.85 3.61 -25.01
#